data_AF-C4V861-F1
#
_entry.id   AF-C4V861-F1
#
_cell.length_a   1.000
_cell.length_b   1.000
_cell.length_c   1.000
_cell.angle_alpha   90.00
_cell.angle_beta   90.00
_cell.angle_gamma   90.00
#
_symmetry.space_group_name_H-M   'P 1'
#
loop_
_entity.id
_entity.type
_entity.pdbx_description
1 polymer ?
#
loop_
_entity_poly.entity_id
_entity_poly.type
_entity_poly.pdbx_seq_one_letter_code
_entity_poly.pdbx_strand_id
1 'polypeptide(L)'
;MEQHFILRLKDGLKKVINLTESTLESIDSERVQLVHNNKKYPGIIIRLPCIIDTHKTLDKKQYYKVCDVSTLIVIYPNYDYDFERERRILEISGLSAPLKYVKMRRFKKNVTGKIHLINEIEQKVNELLEKDKRAKKVEIEGDVQEKVDDDILDIVAEIESNLEPSKINIKNLETANVHFDTPEIIELKKEIEQQENLVKNALNPILQQRFKVKLEALQKKLEDLCNEN
;
A
#
# COMPACT_ATOMS: atom_id res chain seq x y z
N MET A 1 -14.79 -19.39 5.43
CA MET A 1 -13.64 -20.12 4.87
C MET A 1 -12.90 -20.75 6.03
N GLU A 2 -12.40 -21.98 5.86
CA GLU A 2 -11.54 -22.61 6.87
C GLU A 2 -10.20 -21.89 6.94
N GLN A 3 -9.62 -21.79 8.14
CA GLN A 3 -8.29 -21.23 8.38
C GLN A 3 -7.36 -22.33 8.85
N HIS A 4 -6.31 -22.59 8.09
CA HIS A 4 -5.34 -23.64 8.38
C HIS A 4 -3.97 -23.01 8.70
N PHE A 5 -3.22 -23.67 9.57
CA PHE A 5 -1.84 -23.34 9.90
C PHE A 5 -1.04 -24.63 10.08
N ILE A 6 0.28 -24.52 10.05
CA ILE A 6 1.16 -25.67 10.24
C ILE A 6 1.68 -25.68 11.67
N LEU A 7 1.49 -26.79 12.37
CA LEU A 7 2.03 -26.99 13.71
C LEU A 7 3.29 -27.86 13.64
N ARG A 8 4.40 -27.38 14.18
CA ARG A 8 5.67 -28.10 14.30
C ARG A 8 6.00 -28.28 15.77
N LEU A 9 6.20 -29.54 16.18
CA LEU A 9 6.69 -29.88 17.51
C LEU A 9 8.19 -30.16 17.41
N LYS A 10 9.02 -29.45 18.20
CA LYS A 10 10.46 -29.73 18.31
C LYS A 10 10.73 -31.08 18.98
N ASP A 11 11.96 -31.55 18.78
CA ASP A 11 12.36 -32.94 19.00
C ASP A 11 11.95 -33.49 20.37
N GLY A 12 11.44 -34.72 20.37
CA GLY A 12 10.93 -35.41 21.56
C GLY A 12 9.46 -35.13 21.90
N LEU A 13 8.93 -33.94 21.56
CA LEU A 13 7.57 -33.57 21.95
C LEU A 13 6.48 -34.38 21.25
N LYS A 14 6.70 -34.79 19.99
CA LYS A 14 5.73 -35.59 19.22
C LYS A 14 5.38 -36.93 19.90
N LYS A 15 6.26 -37.46 20.74
CA LYS A 15 6.03 -38.72 21.50
C LYS A 15 5.31 -38.49 22.82
N VAL A 16 5.42 -37.28 23.38
CA VAL A 16 4.95 -36.95 24.73
C VAL A 16 3.59 -36.28 24.70
N ILE A 17 3.34 -35.49 23.66
CA ILE A 17 2.17 -34.62 23.57
C ILE A 17 1.10 -35.30 22.73
N ASN A 18 -0.07 -35.52 23.35
CA ASN A 18 -1.28 -35.88 22.61
C ASN A 18 -2.04 -34.60 22.19
N LEU A 19 -2.07 -34.31 20.89
CA LEU A 19 -2.69 -33.10 20.35
C LEU A 19 -4.21 -33.03 20.58
N THR A 20 -4.92 -34.17 20.71
CA THR A 20 -6.37 -34.16 20.97
C THR A 20 -6.72 -33.71 22.39
N GLU A 21 -5.79 -33.89 23.32
CA GLU A 21 -5.90 -33.52 24.74
C GLU A 21 -5.08 -32.27 25.07
N SER A 22 -4.65 -31.55 24.04
CA SER A 22 -3.86 -30.33 24.18
C SER A 22 -4.68 -29.12 23.79
N THR A 23 -4.40 -27.98 24.41
CA THR A 23 -4.98 -26.69 24.06
C THR A 23 -3.88 -25.73 23.63
N LEU A 24 -4.20 -24.86 22.68
CA LEU A 24 -3.27 -23.86 22.14
C LEU A 24 -3.79 -22.47 22.53
N GLU A 25 -3.04 -21.78 23.39
CA GLU A 25 -3.37 -20.47 23.93
C GLU A 25 -2.49 -19.40 23.26
N SER A 26 -3.10 -18.42 22.58
CA SER A 26 -2.36 -17.28 22.01
C SER A 26 -1.99 -16.30 23.13
N ILE A 27 -0.71 -15.99 23.27
CA ILE A 27 -0.23 -15.00 24.26
C ILE A 27 -0.22 -13.62 23.62
N ASP A 28 0.42 -13.50 22.45
CA ASP A 28 0.52 -12.28 21.67
C ASP A 28 0.46 -12.62 20.17
N SER A 29 0.80 -11.66 19.29
CA SER A 29 0.79 -11.85 17.84
C SER A 29 1.91 -12.77 17.32
N GLU A 30 2.92 -13.05 18.14
CA GLU A 30 4.16 -13.74 17.76
C GLU A 30 4.45 -14.98 18.61
N ARG A 31 3.73 -15.17 19.70
CA ARG A 31 3.95 -16.18 20.73
C ARG A 31 2.66 -16.89 21.06
N VAL A 32 2.80 -18.18 21.28
CA VAL A 32 1.72 -19.09 21.61
C VAL A 32 2.21 -20.06 22.66
N GLN A 33 1.29 -20.60 23.45
CA GLN A 33 1.57 -21.59 24.47
C GLN A 33 0.70 -22.81 24.23
N LEU A 34 1.33 -23.99 24.19
CA LEU A 34 0.62 -25.24 24.15
C LEU A 34 0.52 -25.80 25.57
N VAL A 35 -0.70 -26.11 26.02
CA VAL A 35 -0.96 -26.68 27.34
C VAL A 35 -1.39 -28.14 27.17
N HIS A 36 -0.65 -29.05 27.80
CA HIS A 36 -0.95 -30.48 27.80
C HIS A 36 -0.61 -31.09 29.16
N ASN A 37 -1.53 -31.83 29.77
CA ASN A 37 -1.36 -32.45 31.09
C ASN A 37 -0.84 -31.48 32.17
N ASN A 38 -1.42 -30.28 32.23
CA ASN A 38 -1.00 -29.16 33.09
C ASN A 38 0.45 -28.67 32.88
N LYS A 39 1.15 -29.14 31.84
CA LYS A 39 2.45 -28.62 31.42
C LYS A 39 2.27 -27.63 30.30
N LYS A 40 3.06 -26.55 30.38
CA LYS A 40 3.05 -25.43 29.44
C LYS A 40 4.30 -25.49 28.57
N TYR A 41 4.10 -25.47 27.26
CA TYR A 41 5.16 -25.50 26.27
C TYR A 41 5.18 -24.18 25.50
N PRO A 42 6.31 -23.46 25.49
CA PRO A 42 6.41 -22.21 24.73
C PRO A 42 6.40 -22.47 23.24
N GLY A 43 5.89 -21.51 22.48
CA GLY A 43 5.85 -21.56 21.02
C GLY A 43 5.89 -20.19 20.38
N ILE A 44 6.29 -20.19 19.11
CA ILE A 44 6.37 -18.99 18.27
C ILE A 44 5.46 -19.12 17.05
N ILE A 45 4.88 -18.00 16.65
CA ILE A 45 4.07 -17.82 15.45
C ILE A 45 4.93 -17.14 14.39
N ILE A 46 5.00 -17.76 13.22
CA ILE A 46 5.88 -17.36 12.11
C ILE A 46 5.05 -17.21 10.85
N ARG A 47 5.27 -16.10 10.12
CA ARG A 47 4.76 -15.94 8.76
C ARG A 47 5.76 -16.51 7.77
N LEU A 48 5.35 -17.54 7.04
CA LEU A 48 6.15 -18.19 6.02
C LEU A 48 6.33 -17.28 4.80
N PRO A 49 7.49 -17.35 4.12
CA PRO A 49 7.73 -16.60 2.89
C PRO A 49 6.92 -17.09 1.70
N CYS A 50 6.55 -18.37 1.68
CA CYS A 50 5.81 -18.99 0.58
C CYS A 50 4.38 -19.26 1.03
N ILE A 51 3.41 -18.91 0.17
CA ILE A 51 2.01 -19.34 0.31
C ILE A 51 1.93 -20.83 -0.05
N ILE A 52 1.22 -21.60 0.77
CA ILE A 52 1.08 -23.05 0.61
C ILE A 52 -0.39 -23.38 0.43
N ASP A 53 -0.72 -23.99 -0.69
CA ASP A 53 -2.10 -24.37 -0.99
C ASP A 53 -2.37 -25.79 -0.48
N THR A 54 -3.32 -25.91 0.44
CA THR A 54 -3.83 -27.21 0.89
C THR A 54 -4.83 -27.76 -0.11
N HIS A 55 -4.66 -29.02 -0.49
CA HIS A 55 -5.54 -29.72 -1.42
C HIS A 55 -6.07 -31.01 -0.80
N LYS A 56 -7.34 -31.32 -1.11
CA LYS A 56 -7.94 -32.63 -0.82
C LYS A 56 -8.14 -33.41 -2.10
N THR A 57 -8.06 -34.73 -2.00
CA THR A 57 -8.29 -35.65 -3.12
C THR A 57 -8.97 -36.92 -2.61
N LEU A 58 -9.84 -37.51 -3.43
CA LEU A 58 -10.45 -38.81 -3.16
C LEU A 58 -9.73 -39.94 -3.91
N ASP A 59 -9.21 -39.65 -5.10
CA ASP A 59 -8.67 -40.61 -6.06
C ASP A 59 -7.16 -40.49 -6.28
N LYS A 60 -6.49 -39.52 -5.62
CA LYS A 60 -5.07 -39.16 -5.80
C LYS A 60 -4.72 -38.69 -7.21
N LYS A 61 -5.73 -38.31 -8.02
CA LYS A 61 -5.54 -37.76 -9.37
C LYS A 61 -6.09 -36.35 -9.47
N GLN A 62 -7.31 -36.15 -8.99
CA GLN A 62 -7.95 -34.83 -8.94
C GLN A 62 -7.75 -34.21 -7.57
N TYR A 63 -7.23 -32.99 -7.56
CA TYR A 63 -6.95 -32.22 -6.35
C TYR A 63 -7.86 -31.00 -6.31
N TYR A 64 -8.54 -30.82 -5.19
CA TYR A 64 -9.43 -29.70 -4.94
C TYR A 64 -8.81 -28.81 -3.87
N LYS A 65 -8.55 -27.55 -4.21
CA LYS A 65 -8.01 -26.55 -3.29
C LYS A 65 -8.98 -26.34 -2.12
N VAL A 66 -8.45 -26.28 -0.90
CA VAL A 66 -9.21 -26.10 0.34
C VAL A 66 -8.91 -24.74 0.98
N CYS A 67 -7.63 -24.45 1.22
CA CYS A 67 -7.19 -23.26 1.96
C CYS A 67 -5.76 -22.88 1.60
N ASP A 68 -5.43 -21.61 1.77
CA ASP A 68 -4.06 -21.07 1.68
C ASP A 68 -3.45 -20.93 3.06
N VAL A 69 -2.24 -21.45 3.22
CA VAL A 69 -1.51 -21.49 4.48
C VAL A 69 -0.21 -20.71 4.35
N SER A 70 -0.05 -19.72 5.23
CA SER A 70 1.16 -18.91 5.34
C SER A 70 1.67 -18.81 6.77
N THR A 71 1.04 -19.50 7.73
CA THR A 71 1.41 -19.44 9.15
C THR A 71 2.00 -20.77 9.62
N LEU A 72 3.16 -20.71 10.28
CA LEU A 72 3.83 -21.81 10.96
C LEU A 72 3.88 -21.51 12.46
N ILE A 73 3.42 -22.45 13.26
CA ILE A 73 3.55 -22.44 14.71
C ILE A 73 4.58 -23.49 15.10
N VAL A 74 5.59 -23.11 15.88
CA VAL A 74 6.61 -24.02 16.39
C VAL A 74 6.52 -24.08 17.91
N ILE A 75 6.36 -25.28 18.47
CA ILE A 75 6.32 -25.53 19.91
C ILE A 75 7.64 -26.16 20.36
N TYR A 76 8.13 -25.68 21.50
CA TYR A 76 9.41 -26.02 22.10
C TYR A 76 9.23 -26.73 23.44
N PRO A 77 10.19 -27.57 23.85
CA PRO A 77 10.09 -28.29 25.11
C PRO A 77 10.28 -27.39 26.33
N ASN A 78 11.03 -26.30 26.21
CA ASN A 78 11.37 -25.38 27.28
C ASN A 78 11.77 -23.99 26.74
N TYR A 79 12.10 -23.06 27.64
CA TYR A 79 12.48 -21.67 27.32
C TYR A 79 13.97 -21.47 27.01
N ASP A 80 14.76 -22.55 26.93
CA ASP A 80 16.22 -22.46 26.73
C ASP A 80 16.62 -22.11 25.28
N TYR A 81 15.63 -21.98 24.39
CA TYR A 81 15.83 -21.70 22.97
C TYR A 81 15.89 -20.19 22.70
N ASP A 82 16.76 -19.81 21.75
CA ASP A 82 16.78 -18.46 21.18
C ASP A 82 15.65 -18.33 20.14
N PHE A 83 14.45 -17.99 20.65
CA PHE A 83 13.23 -17.83 19.86
C PHE A 83 13.36 -16.78 18.76
N GLU A 84 14.02 -15.65 19.05
CA GLU A 84 14.19 -14.54 18.11
C GLU A 84 15.08 -14.92 16.92
N ARG A 85 16.16 -15.64 17.18
CA ARG A 85 17.04 -16.13 16.12
C ARG A 85 16.35 -17.18 15.27
N GLU A 86 15.66 -18.14 15.87
CA GLU A 86 15.00 -19.20 15.12
C GLU A 86 13.81 -18.66 14.30
N ARG A 87 13.06 -17.70 14.85
CA ARG A 87 12.02 -16.96 14.13
C ARG A 87 12.57 -16.30 12.87
N ARG A 88 13.62 -15.48 12.99
CA ARG A 88 14.26 -14.81 11.84
C ARG A 88 14.69 -15.79 10.77
N ILE A 89 15.27 -16.92 11.14
CA ILE A 89 15.71 -17.97 10.20
C ILE A 89 14.53 -18.61 9.47
N LEU A 90 13.42 -18.87 10.18
CA LEU A 90 12.23 -19.50 9.64
C LEU A 90 11.40 -18.54 8.77
N GLU A 91 11.32 -17.26 9.10
CA GLU A 91 10.64 -16.24 8.29
C GLU A 91 11.27 -16.03 6.90
N ILE A 92 12.58 -16.28 6.78
CA ILE A 92 13.29 -16.18 5.51
C ILE A 92 13.36 -17.52 4.76
N SER A 93 12.88 -18.61 5.35
CA SER A 93 12.98 -19.98 4.81
C SER A 93 11.61 -20.57 4.50
N GLY A 94 11.49 -21.24 3.36
CA GLY A 94 10.32 -22.08 3.07
C GLY A 94 10.37 -23.41 3.82
N LEU A 95 9.24 -24.14 3.80
CA LEU A 95 9.14 -25.41 4.52
C LEU A 95 9.96 -26.55 3.91
N SER A 96 9.97 -26.65 2.58
CA SER A 96 10.69 -27.72 1.88
C SER A 96 12.19 -27.45 1.87
N ALA A 97 13.01 -28.50 1.98
CA ALA A 97 14.47 -28.38 2.02
C ALA A 97 15.08 -27.50 0.90
N PRO A 98 14.63 -27.57 -0.37
CA PRO A 98 15.16 -26.71 -1.44
C PRO A 98 14.85 -25.21 -1.30
N LEU A 99 13.95 -24.85 -0.38
CA LEU A 99 13.51 -23.47 -0.08
C LEU A 99 14.12 -22.93 1.21
N LYS A 100 15.18 -23.55 1.74
CA LYS A 100 15.96 -22.94 2.83
C LYS A 100 16.52 -21.59 2.37
N TYR A 101 16.32 -20.54 3.19
CA TYR A 101 16.70 -19.15 2.90
C TYR A 101 16.13 -18.61 1.58
N VAL A 102 14.89 -18.96 1.24
CA VAL A 102 14.24 -18.61 -0.02
C VAL A 102 14.19 -17.09 -0.27
N LYS A 103 13.91 -16.27 0.76
CA LYS A 103 13.85 -14.79 0.61
C LYS A 103 15.20 -14.20 0.17
N MET A 104 16.30 -14.79 0.65
CA MET A 104 17.65 -14.29 0.37
C MET A 104 18.21 -14.82 -0.96
N ARG A 105 17.85 -16.04 -1.35
CA ARG A 105 18.51 -16.77 -2.43
C ARG A 105 17.68 -16.92 -3.71
N ARG A 106 16.36 -17.10 -3.60
CA ARG A 106 15.50 -17.50 -4.72
C ARG A 106 14.49 -16.44 -5.12
N PHE A 107 13.95 -15.70 -4.16
CA PHE A 107 13.02 -14.63 -4.48
C PHE A 107 13.76 -13.53 -5.23
N LYS A 108 13.21 -13.11 -6.37
CA LYS A 108 13.65 -11.90 -7.05
C LYS A 108 13.49 -10.76 -6.06
N LYS A 109 14.57 -10.03 -5.81
CA LYS A 109 14.51 -8.80 -5.03
C LYS A 109 13.73 -7.80 -5.87
N ASN A 110 12.48 -7.57 -5.49
CA ASN A 110 11.76 -6.45 -6.04
C ASN A 110 12.24 -5.23 -5.25
N VAL A 111 12.65 -4.23 -5.99
CA VAL A 111 12.87 -2.87 -5.52
C VAL A 111 11.66 -2.37 -4.69
N THR A 112 10.45 -2.80 -5.06
CA THR A 112 9.18 -2.63 -4.34
C THR A 112 9.08 -3.44 -3.02
N GLY A 113 10.18 -3.96 -2.47
CA GLY A 113 10.22 -4.78 -1.25
C GLY A 113 9.66 -4.12 0.01
N LYS A 114 9.27 -2.84 -0.09
CA LYS A 114 8.58 -2.05 0.92
C LYS A 114 7.05 -2.12 0.81
N ILE A 115 6.45 -3.04 0.04
CA ILE A 115 4.97 -3.19 -0.01
C ILE A 115 4.35 -3.30 1.38
N HIS A 116 4.96 -4.05 2.31
CA HIS A 116 4.47 -4.11 3.69
C HIS A 116 4.57 -2.75 4.41
N LEU A 117 5.59 -1.96 4.08
CA LEU A 117 5.79 -0.62 4.64
C LEU A 117 4.89 0.42 3.96
N ILE A 118 4.23 0.13 2.84
CA ILE A 118 3.35 1.11 2.17
C ILE A 118 2.31 1.63 3.15
N ASN A 119 1.64 0.76 3.90
CA ASN A 119 0.65 1.19 4.90
C ASN A 119 1.25 2.13 5.97
N GLU A 120 2.45 1.82 6.45
CA GLU A 120 3.16 2.65 7.45
C GLU A 120 3.60 3.99 6.85
N ILE A 121 4.11 3.97 5.62
CA ILE A 121 4.52 5.15 4.86
C ILE A 121 3.31 6.04 4.58
N GLU A 122 2.21 5.48 4.08
CA GLU A 122 0.96 6.20 3.80
C GLU A 122 0.39 6.84 5.06
N GLN A 123 0.35 6.11 6.17
CA GLN A 123 -0.10 6.66 7.45
C GLN A 123 0.80 7.82 7.88
N LYS A 124 2.12 7.69 7.71
CA LYS A 124 3.07 8.73 8.08
C LYS A 124 2.97 9.96 7.19
N VAL A 125 2.85 9.77 5.88
CA VAL A 125 2.65 10.83 4.89
C VAL A 125 1.36 11.60 5.20
N ASN A 126 0.26 10.90 5.46
CA ASN A 126 -0.99 11.54 5.87
C ASN A 126 -0.86 12.34 7.18
N GLU A 127 -0.13 11.79 8.16
CA GLU A 127 0.15 12.51 9.41
C GLU A 127 0.91 13.82 9.17
N LEU A 128 1.89 13.81 8.26
CA LEU A 128 2.66 15.00 7.86
C LEU A 128 1.76 16.01 7.14
N LEU A 129 0.96 15.58 6.16
CA LEU A 129 0.03 16.44 5.43
C LEU A 129 -0.99 17.11 6.36
N GLU A 130 -1.50 16.40 7.37
CA GLU A 130 -2.41 16.98 8.37
C GLU A 130 -1.73 17.98 9.31
N LYS A 131 -0.42 17.85 9.54
CA LYS A 131 0.36 18.87 10.28
C LYS A 131 0.59 20.09 9.41
N ASP A 132 0.95 19.89 8.15
CA ASP A 132 1.21 20.94 7.19
C ASP A 132 -0.05 21.78 6.93
N LYS A 133 -1.21 21.14 6.82
CA LYS A 133 -2.52 21.82 6.70
C LYS A 133 -2.85 22.72 7.89
N ARG A 134 -2.36 22.38 9.09
CA ARG A 134 -2.55 23.18 10.31
C ARG A 134 -1.50 24.28 10.47
N ALA A 135 -0.39 24.21 9.73
CA ALA A 135 0.68 25.17 9.82
C ALA A 135 0.34 26.47 9.06
N LYS A 136 0.94 27.59 9.50
CA LYS A 136 0.80 28.88 8.80
C LYS A 136 1.75 29.02 7.62
N LYS A 137 2.91 28.37 7.70
CA LYS A 137 3.95 28.31 6.66
C LYS A 137 4.58 26.93 6.71
N VAL A 138 4.81 26.34 5.54
CA VAL A 138 5.48 25.05 5.36
C VAL A 138 6.68 25.30 4.44
N GLU A 139 7.82 24.71 4.77
CA GLU A 139 9.06 24.80 4.02
C GLU A 139 9.70 23.41 4.01
N ILE A 140 10.00 22.88 2.82
CA ILE A 140 10.54 21.53 2.63
C ILE A 140 11.95 21.68 2.10
N GLU A 141 12.94 21.35 2.92
CA GLU A 141 14.34 21.27 2.52
C GLU A 141 14.68 19.80 2.29
N GLY A 142 15.02 19.46 1.04
CA GLY A 142 15.55 18.14 0.70
C GLY A 142 17.07 18.20 0.69
N ASP A 143 17.73 17.50 1.61
CA ASP A 143 19.14 17.19 1.46
C ASP A 143 19.27 16.24 0.26
N VAL A 144 19.72 16.77 -0.89
CA VAL A 144 20.04 15.95 -2.07
C VAL A 144 21.35 15.22 -1.76
N GLN A 145 21.26 14.14 -0.98
CA GLN A 145 22.31 13.14 -0.97
C GLN A 145 22.18 12.32 -2.26
N GLU A 146 23.08 12.58 -3.20
CA GLU A 146 23.22 11.89 -4.51
C GLU A 146 23.38 10.37 -4.41
N LYS A 147 23.45 9.80 -3.21
CA LYS A 147 23.31 8.35 -3.01
C LYS A 147 21.83 8.00 -2.97
N VAL A 148 21.16 8.23 -4.10
CA VAL A 148 19.87 7.60 -4.33
C VAL A 148 20.18 6.13 -4.55
N ASP A 149 19.71 5.26 -3.66
CA ASP A 149 19.78 3.81 -3.90
C ASP A 149 19.13 3.55 -5.27
N ASP A 150 19.77 2.78 -6.15
CA ASP A 150 19.24 2.45 -7.49
C ASP A 150 17.80 1.91 -7.40
N ASP A 151 17.48 1.26 -6.29
CA ASP A 151 16.16 0.80 -5.92
C ASP A 151 15.13 1.96 -5.78
N ILE A 152 15.48 3.13 -5.24
CA ILE A 152 14.51 4.23 -5.12
C ILE A 152 14.21 4.85 -6.51
N LEU A 153 15.19 4.90 -7.40
CA LEU A 153 15.04 5.47 -8.75
C LEU A 153 14.05 4.67 -9.61
N ASP A 154 14.12 3.35 -9.55
CA ASP A 154 13.21 2.47 -10.29
C ASP A 154 11.74 2.64 -9.85
N ILE A 155 11.49 2.88 -8.55
CA ILE A 155 10.12 3.15 -8.03
C ILE A 155 9.61 4.49 -8.56
N VAL A 156 10.44 5.52 -8.53
CA VAL A 156 10.09 6.85 -9.02
C VAL A 156 9.73 6.78 -10.50
N ALA A 157 10.54 6.10 -11.31
CA ALA A 157 10.29 5.92 -12.73
C ALA A 157 8.98 5.14 -13.01
N GLU A 158 8.69 4.10 -12.23
CA GLU A 158 7.46 3.29 -12.39
C GLU A 158 6.21 4.08 -11.96
N ILE A 159 6.29 4.88 -10.90
CA ILE A 159 5.23 5.81 -10.48
C ILE A 159 5.00 6.87 -11.55
N GLU A 160 6.05 7.51 -12.05
CA GLU A 160 5.99 8.52 -13.11
C GLU A 160 5.39 7.95 -14.41
N SER A 161 5.65 6.67 -14.70
CA SER A 161 5.06 5.99 -15.87
C SER A 161 3.56 5.68 -15.72
N ASN A 162 3.10 5.47 -14.49
CA ASN A 162 1.71 5.12 -14.17
C ASN A 162 0.83 6.34 -13.90
N LEU A 163 1.44 7.50 -13.60
CA LEU A 163 0.76 8.79 -13.66
C LEU A 163 0.63 9.19 -15.13
N GLU A 164 -0.56 9.03 -15.72
CA GLU A 164 -0.85 9.79 -16.93
C GLU A 164 -0.59 11.27 -16.66
N PRO A 165 0.14 11.98 -17.53
CA PRO A 165 0.38 13.40 -17.33
C PRO A 165 -0.94 14.14 -17.51
N SER A 166 -1.71 14.29 -16.44
CA SER A 166 -2.56 15.46 -16.28
C SER A 166 -1.62 16.65 -16.42
N LYS A 167 -1.66 17.31 -17.58
CA LYS A 167 -0.82 18.44 -17.96
C LYS A 167 -0.98 19.57 -16.94
N ILE A 168 -0.28 19.48 -15.82
CA ILE A 168 0.01 20.62 -14.95
C ILE A 168 1.23 21.26 -15.59
N ASN A 169 1.02 22.39 -16.25
CA ASN A 169 2.04 23.11 -16.99
C ASN A 169 2.92 23.88 -15.98
N ILE A 170 3.93 23.23 -15.40
CA ILE A 170 4.80 23.77 -14.33
C ILE A 170 5.85 24.78 -14.87
N LYS A 171 5.65 25.39 -16.04
CA LYS A 171 6.64 26.31 -16.64
C LYS A 171 6.41 27.81 -16.39
N ASN A 172 5.35 28.21 -15.70
CA ASN A 172 5.09 29.62 -15.41
C ASN A 172 5.05 29.88 -13.89
N LEU A 173 6.22 29.89 -13.25
CA LEU A 173 6.41 30.40 -11.87
C LEU A 173 7.36 31.61 -11.89
N GLU A 174 7.13 32.51 -12.85
CA GLU A 174 7.64 33.87 -12.79
C GLU A 174 6.50 34.77 -12.31
N THR A 175 6.61 35.25 -11.07
CA THR A 175 5.85 36.38 -10.47
C THR A 175 4.39 36.51 -10.88
N ALA A 176 3.53 35.60 -10.42
CA ALA A 176 2.09 35.85 -10.42
C ALA A 176 1.73 36.67 -9.17
N ASN A 177 1.46 37.96 -9.36
CA ASN A 177 0.66 38.72 -8.41
C ASN A 177 -0.63 37.94 -8.15
N VAL A 178 -0.81 37.43 -6.93
CA VAL A 178 -2.03 36.74 -6.52
C VAL A 178 -3.12 37.79 -6.43
N HIS A 179 -3.79 38.04 -7.55
CA HIS A 179 -5.05 38.76 -7.59
C HIS A 179 -6.07 37.84 -6.90
N PHE A 180 -6.58 38.27 -5.74
CA PHE A 180 -7.68 37.57 -5.09
C PHE A 180 -8.90 37.73 -6.00
N ASP A 181 -9.22 36.68 -6.77
CA ASP A 181 -10.45 36.65 -7.55
C ASP A 181 -11.62 36.87 -6.58
N THR A 182 -12.36 37.97 -6.76
CA THR A 182 -13.62 38.19 -6.04
C THR A 182 -14.59 37.04 -6.36
N PRO A 183 -15.52 36.68 -5.46
CA PRO A 183 -16.47 35.59 -5.70
C PRO A 183 -17.23 35.75 -7.04
N GLU A 184 -17.48 36.99 -7.46
CA GLU A 184 -18.09 37.33 -8.75
C GLU A 184 -17.24 36.90 -9.95
N ILE A 185 -15.92 37.05 -9.90
CA ILE A 185 -14.99 36.62 -10.97
C ILE A 185 -14.96 35.09 -11.08
N ILE A 186 -15.03 34.37 -9.95
CA ILE A 186 -15.06 32.90 -9.93
C ILE A 186 -16.34 32.37 -10.57
N GLU A 187 -17.48 33.00 -10.28
CA GLU A 187 -18.77 32.64 -10.89
C GLU A 187 -18.79 32.91 -12.40
N LEU A 188 -18.28 34.08 -12.83
CA LEU A 188 -18.12 34.43 -14.23
C LEU A 188 -17.23 33.45 -15.00
N LYS A 189 -16.11 33.01 -14.42
CA LYS A 189 -15.23 32.00 -15.02
C LYS A 189 -15.96 30.66 -15.23
N LYS A 190 -16.77 30.23 -14.27
CA LYS A 190 -17.60 29.02 -14.39
C LYS A 190 -18.67 29.15 -15.47
N GLU A 191 -19.31 30.32 -15.61
CA GLU A 191 -20.28 30.56 -16.67
C GLU A 191 -19.65 30.55 -18.07
N ILE A 192 -18.45 31.12 -18.22
CA ILE A 192 -17.69 31.08 -19.47
C ILE A 192 -17.35 29.64 -19.85
N GLU A 193 -16.88 28.83 -18.90
CA GLU A 193 -16.56 27.42 -19.14
C GLU A 193 -17.78 26.60 -19.59
N GLN A 194 -18.93 26.81 -18.94
CA GLN A 194 -20.19 26.18 -19.36
C GLN A 194 -20.59 26.60 -20.77
N GLN A 195 -20.44 27.89 -21.10
CA GLN A 195 -20.80 28.43 -22.40
C GLN A 195 -19.86 27.95 -23.52
N GLU A 196 -18.56 27.79 -23.24
CA GLU A 196 -17.57 27.20 -24.15
C GLU A 196 -17.92 25.74 -24.50
N ASN A 197 -18.35 24.96 -23.52
CA ASN A 197 -18.78 23.58 -23.73
C ASN A 197 -20.04 23.51 -24.61
N LEU A 198 -20.97 24.46 -24.46
CA LEU A 198 -22.15 24.57 -25.33
C LEU A 198 -21.77 24.93 -26.78
N VAL A 199 -20.77 25.80 -27.00
CA VAL A 199 -20.25 26.11 -28.34
C VAL A 199 -19.63 24.87 -28.98
N LYS A 200 -18.81 24.12 -28.24
CA LYS A 200 -18.13 22.90 -28.73
C LYS A 200 -19.12 21.80 -29.12
N ASN A 201 -20.19 21.63 -28.34
CA ASN A 201 -21.16 20.54 -28.52
C ASN A 201 -22.31 20.86 -29.48
N ALA A 202 -22.53 22.14 -29.82
CA ALA A 202 -23.61 22.52 -30.73
C ALA A 202 -23.27 22.12 -32.18
N LEU A 203 -24.10 21.31 -32.83
CA LEU A 203 -23.92 20.93 -34.24
C LEU A 203 -24.51 21.95 -35.23
N ASN A 204 -25.46 22.78 -34.79
CA ASN A 204 -26.13 23.75 -35.64
C ASN A 204 -25.34 25.07 -35.71
N PRO A 205 -24.95 25.55 -36.91
CA PRO A 205 -24.11 26.72 -37.09
C PRO A 205 -24.74 28.03 -36.56
N ILE A 206 -26.07 28.18 -36.63
CA ILE A 206 -26.78 29.36 -36.11
C ILE A 206 -26.75 29.37 -34.57
N LEU A 207 -26.93 28.20 -33.95
CA LEU A 207 -26.83 28.05 -32.50
C LEU A 207 -25.40 28.26 -32.00
N GLN A 208 -24.40 27.72 -32.71
CA GLN A 208 -22.99 28.02 -32.43
C GLN A 208 -22.70 29.52 -32.47
N GLN A 209 -23.21 30.24 -33.48
CA GLN A 209 -23.01 31.68 -33.59
C GLN A 209 -23.66 32.45 -32.43
N ARG A 210 -24.87 32.06 -32.00
CA ARG A 210 -25.53 32.64 -30.82
C ARG A 210 -24.75 32.39 -29.53
N PHE A 211 -24.22 31.18 -29.36
CA PHE A 211 -23.41 30.85 -28.18
C PHE A 211 -22.07 31.59 -28.18
N LYS A 212 -21.44 31.78 -29.34
CA LYS A 212 -20.23 32.60 -29.49
C LYS A 212 -20.46 34.06 -29.11
N VAL A 213 -21.54 34.69 -29.58
CA VAL A 213 -21.89 36.07 -29.21
C VAL A 213 -22.08 36.21 -27.69
N LYS A 214 -22.73 35.23 -27.05
CA LYS A 214 -22.92 35.23 -25.59
C LYS A 214 -21.59 35.02 -24.84
N LEU A 215 -20.70 34.18 -25.37
CA LEU A 215 -19.36 33.94 -24.82
C LEU A 215 -18.50 35.20 -24.89
N GLU A 216 -18.48 35.88 -26.03
CA GLU A 216 -17.77 37.16 -26.21
C GLU A 216 -18.28 38.23 -25.23
N ALA A 217 -19.60 38.29 -24.97
CA ALA A 217 -20.16 39.20 -23.99
C ALA A 217 -19.73 38.88 -22.55
N LEU A 218 -19.58 37.60 -22.19
CA LEU A 218 -19.11 37.18 -20.86
C LEU A 218 -17.61 37.45 -20.68
N GLN A 219 -16.81 37.20 -21.71
CA GLN A 219 -15.37 37.53 -21.71
C GLN A 219 -15.15 39.03 -21.56
N LYS A 220 -15.92 39.85 -22.28
CA LYS A 220 -15.84 41.30 -22.14
C LYS A 220 -16.20 41.78 -20.73
N LYS A 221 -17.22 41.20 -20.09
CA LYS A 221 -17.55 41.51 -18.69
C LYS A 221 -16.43 41.15 -17.71
N LEU A 222 -15.72 40.06 -17.96
CA LEU A 222 -14.56 39.66 -17.16
C LEU A 222 -13.42 40.67 -17.35
N GLU A 223 -13.14 41.09 -18.58
CA GLU A 223 -12.14 42.13 -18.87
C GLU A 223 -12.49 43.47 -18.20
N ASP A 224 -13.75 43.90 -18.26
CA ASP A 224 -14.20 45.15 -17.63
C ASP A 224 -14.00 45.10 -16.09
N LEU A 225 -14.34 43.99 -15.43
CA LEU A 225 -14.14 43.79 -13.98
C LEU A 225 -12.67 43.66 -13.55
N CYS A 226 -11.81 43.15 -14.43
CA CYS A 226 -10.37 43.10 -14.20
C CYS A 226 -9.69 44.46 -14.40
N ASN A 227 -10.29 45.38 -15.16
CA ASN A 227 -9.76 46.74 -15.37
C ASN A 227 -10.23 47.75 -14.31
N GLU A 228 -11.30 47.45 -13.57
CA GLU A 228 -11.83 48.28 -12.48
C GLU A 228 -11.17 48.03 -11.11
N ASN A 229 -10.36 46.98 -10.96
CA ASN A 229 -9.57 46.64 -9.76
C ASN A 229 -8.07 46.90 -9.95
#